data_AF-A0A420CKR4-F1
#
_entry.id   AF-A0A420CKR4-F1
#
_cell.length_a   1.000
_cell.length_b   1.000
_cell.length_c   1.000
_cell.angle_alpha   90.00
_cell.angle_beta   90.00
_cell.angle_gamma   90.00
#
_symmetry.space_group_name_H-M   'P 1'
#
loop_
_entity.id
_entity.type
_entity.pdbx_description
1 polymer ?
#
loop_
_entity_poly.entity_id
_entity_poly.type
_entity_poly.pdbx_seq_one_letter_code
_entity_poly.pdbx_strand_id
1 'polypeptide(L)'
;MKNKAIIIGLSLSLCFFAFLIRDWFLSFFVAEITGENILFSDSSNVTHQIFPMLIFICSFGIIPFLYLIAKNYCKIYSGKQQLFSLLIIIISGFLFLGLRVIYLKFKVAQINDILRRAEFTSEADIPGISFQDMYLEYYLLAGLVVGTILCMIILKKSSNSGIKN
;
A
#
# COMPACT_ATOMS: atom_id res chain seq x y z
N MET A 1 27.55 7.79 12.34
CA MET A 1 26.28 8.38 12.84
C MET A 1 25.53 9.19 11.77
N LYS A 2 26.21 9.99 10.93
CA LYS A 2 25.58 10.80 9.85
C LYS A 2 24.58 10.04 8.96
N ASN A 3 24.93 8.86 8.45
CA ASN A 3 24.03 8.10 7.57
C ASN A 3 22.76 7.59 8.28
N LYS A 4 22.81 7.29 9.59
CA LYS A 4 21.63 6.85 10.34
C LYS A 4 20.65 8.01 10.57
N ALA A 5 21.18 9.20 10.87
CA ALA A 5 20.38 10.42 11.02
C ALA A 5 19.67 10.82 9.72
N ILE A 6 20.33 10.66 8.57
CA ILE A 6 19.73 10.92 7.25
C ILE A 6 18.55 9.98 7.00
N ILE A 7 18.67 8.70 7.34
CA ILE A 7 17.61 7.70 7.13
C ILE A 7 16.42 7.97 8.04
N ILE A 8 16.67 8.33 9.30
CA ILE A 8 15.61 8.73 10.24
C ILE A 8 14.91 10.00 9.74
N GLY A 9 15.66 11.01 9.29
CA GLY A 9 15.10 12.24 8.74
C GLY A 9 14.26 11.99 7.48
N LEU A 10 14.72 11.12 6.59
CA LEU A 10 14.01 10.75 5.36
C LEU A 10 12.74 9.94 5.68
N SER A 11 12.80 9.04 6.67
CA SER A 11 11.63 8.34 7.18
C SER A 11 10.59 9.30 7.77
N LEU A 12 11.02 10.25 8.61
CA LEU A 12 10.14 11.24 9.20
C LEU A 12 9.47 12.12 8.13
N SER A 13 10.26 12.53 7.13
CA SER A 13 9.74 13.30 5.99
C SER A 13 8.72 12.51 5.17
N LEU A 14 8.93 11.21 4.96
CA LEU A 14 7.97 10.35 4.28
C LEU A 14 6.71 10.13 5.10
N CYS A 15 6.83 9.98 6.42
CA CYS A 15 5.66 9.93 7.30
C CYS A 15 4.83 11.22 7.20
N PHE A 16 5.49 12.38 7.25
CA PHE A 16 4.80 13.67 7.12
C PHE A 16 4.14 13.82 5.75
N PHE A 17 4.84 13.44 4.68
CA PHE A 17 4.28 13.44 3.33
C PHE A 17 3.05 12.52 3.22
N ALA A 18 3.14 11.30 3.75
CA ALA A 18 2.04 10.34 3.77
C ALA A 18 0.83 10.85 4.56
N PHE A 19 1.07 11.54 5.68
CA PHE A 19 0.01 12.20 6.43
C PHE A 19 -0.72 13.25 5.58
N LEU A 20 0.01 14.08 4.82
CA LEU A 20 -0.57 15.12 3.98
C LEU A 20 -1.38 14.58 2.80
N ILE A 21 -0.92 13.49 2.16
CA ILE A 21 -1.61 12.91 1.00
C ILE A 21 -2.71 11.92 1.37
N ARG A 22 -2.86 11.59 2.66
CA ARG A 22 -3.77 10.54 3.14
C ARG A 22 -5.17 10.74 2.60
N ASP A 23 -5.81 11.87 2.91
CA ASP A 23 -7.22 12.07 2.58
C ASP A 23 -7.45 12.01 1.07
N TRP A 24 -6.55 12.61 0.30
CA TRP A 24 -6.57 12.51 -1.16
C TRP A 24 -6.44 11.07 -1.65
N PHE A 25 -5.50 10.30 -1.10
CA PHE A 25 -5.32 8.89 -1.44
C PHE A 25 -6.59 8.07 -1.11
N LEU A 26 -7.19 8.27 0.06
CA LEU A 26 -8.39 7.53 0.46
C LEU A 26 -9.57 7.87 -0.44
N SER A 27 -9.83 9.16 -0.67
CA SER A 27 -10.92 9.61 -1.55
C SER A 27 -10.76 9.08 -2.97
N PHE A 28 -9.53 9.07 -3.50
CA PHE A 28 -9.23 8.53 -4.82
C PHE A 28 -9.60 7.05 -4.92
N PHE A 29 -9.13 6.22 -3.99
CA PHE A 29 -9.39 4.78 -4.05
C PHE A 29 -10.84 4.40 -3.74
N VAL A 30 -11.54 5.16 -2.89
CA VAL A 30 -12.98 4.97 -2.67
C VAL A 30 -13.73 5.23 -3.96
N ALA A 31 -13.53 6.40 -4.57
CA ALA A 31 -14.18 6.77 -5.82
C ALA A 31 -13.89 5.74 -6.92
N GLU A 32 -12.65 5.27 -7.00
CA GLU A 32 -12.25 4.22 -7.92
C GLU A 32 -13.06 2.94 -7.65
N ILE A 33 -13.13 2.45 -6.40
CA ILE A 33 -13.79 1.18 -6.04
C ILE A 33 -15.32 1.23 -6.22
N THR A 34 -15.97 2.33 -5.82
CA THR A 34 -17.44 2.44 -5.82
C THR A 34 -18.02 2.98 -7.13
N GLY A 35 -17.20 3.61 -7.99
CA GLY A 35 -17.66 4.38 -9.13
C GLY A 35 -18.35 5.69 -8.72
N GLU A 36 -18.72 6.53 -9.69
CA GLU A 36 -19.44 7.83 -9.50
C GLU A 36 -20.82 7.71 -8.81
N ASN A 37 -21.19 6.55 -8.27
CA ASN A 37 -22.39 6.42 -7.45
C ASN A 37 -22.16 7.06 -6.07
N ILE A 38 -22.62 8.30 -5.98
CA ILE A 38 -22.67 9.19 -4.81
C ILE A 38 -23.47 8.57 -3.61
N LEU A 39 -24.00 7.35 -3.73
CA LEU A 39 -24.72 6.61 -2.69
C LEU A 39 -23.84 6.15 -1.50
N PHE A 40 -22.51 6.28 -1.58
CA PHE A 40 -21.59 6.00 -0.47
C PHE A 40 -21.15 7.27 0.29
N SER A 41 -21.87 8.39 0.13
CA SER A 41 -21.51 9.71 0.68
C SER A 41 -21.61 9.85 2.20
N ASP A 42 -22.07 8.82 2.93
CA ASP A 42 -22.05 8.81 4.41
C ASP A 42 -20.72 8.28 4.99
N SER A 43 -19.61 8.49 4.27
CA SER A 43 -18.26 8.36 4.83
C SER A 43 -17.89 9.51 5.80
N SER A 44 -18.85 10.31 6.24
CA SER A 44 -18.67 11.44 7.18
C SER A 44 -18.07 11.05 8.55
N ASN A 45 -17.89 9.75 8.83
CA ASN A 45 -17.13 9.21 9.96
C ASN A 45 -15.68 8.78 9.65
N VAL A 46 -15.05 9.31 8.60
CA VAL A 46 -13.58 9.17 8.37
C VAL A 46 -12.75 9.82 9.50
N THR A 47 -13.37 10.69 10.30
CA THR A 47 -12.74 11.53 11.33
C THR A 47 -12.22 10.76 12.56
N HIS A 48 -12.55 9.47 12.75
CA HIS A 48 -12.19 8.69 13.96
C HIS A 48 -11.30 7.46 13.74
N GLN A 49 -10.60 7.35 12.61
CA GLN A 49 -9.84 6.14 12.27
C GLN A 49 -8.33 6.29 12.49
N ILE A 50 -7.92 6.36 13.76
CA ILE A 50 -6.52 6.56 14.16
C ILE A 50 -5.62 5.39 13.72
N PHE A 51 -6.09 4.14 13.83
CA PHE A 51 -5.24 2.97 13.60
C PHE A 51 -4.91 2.71 12.12
N PRO A 52 -5.90 2.69 11.19
CA PRO A 52 -5.63 2.63 9.74
C PRO A 52 -4.71 3.76 9.26
N MET A 53 -4.95 4.96 9.79
CA MET A 53 -4.13 6.13 9.50
C MET A 53 -2.67 5.92 9.92
N LEU A 54 -2.42 5.43 11.14
CA LEU A 54 -1.07 5.14 11.60
C LEU A 54 -0.38 4.10 10.72
N ILE A 55 -1.09 3.04 10.32
CA ILE A 55 -0.53 2.01 9.44
C ILE A 55 -0.16 2.59 8.08
N PHE A 56 -1.03 3.42 7.50
CA PHE A 56 -0.75 4.07 6.23
C PHE A 56 0.51 4.94 6.31
N ILE A 57 0.59 5.81 7.32
CA ILE A 57 1.75 6.70 7.54
C ILE A 57 3.03 5.88 7.76
N CYS A 58 2.97 4.87 8.63
CA CYS A 58 4.08 3.97 8.91
C CYS A 58 4.51 3.17 7.68
N SER A 59 3.60 2.83 6.77
CA SER A 59 3.92 2.11 5.53
C SER A 59 4.86 2.92 4.63
N PHE A 60 4.68 4.24 4.54
CA PHE A 60 5.63 5.10 3.83
C PHE A 60 6.91 5.33 4.64
N GLY A 61 6.76 5.54 5.95
CA GLY A 61 7.88 5.75 6.86
C GLY A 61 8.86 4.58 6.94
N ILE A 62 8.40 3.35 6.75
CA ILE A 62 9.23 2.14 6.88
C ILE A 62 10.07 1.84 5.62
N ILE A 63 9.74 2.43 4.46
CA ILE A 63 10.44 2.19 3.18
C ILE A 63 11.96 2.36 3.30
N PRO A 64 12.51 3.44 3.91
CA PRO A 64 13.95 3.62 4.03
C PRO A 64 14.61 2.55 4.91
N PHE A 65 13.89 2.06 5.93
CA PHE A 65 14.36 0.98 6.79
C PHE A 65 14.35 -0.37 6.05
N LEU A 66 13.28 -0.67 5.33
CA LEU A 66 13.18 -1.88 4.50
C LEU A 66 14.30 -1.95 3.46
N TYR A 67 14.57 -0.83 2.79
CA TYR A 67 15.71 -0.69 1.89
C TYR A 67 17.04 -0.94 2.61
N LEU A 68 17.24 -0.38 3.81
CA LEU A 68 18.46 -0.57 4.60
C LEU A 68 18.68 -2.05 4.94
N ILE A 69 17.62 -2.75 5.35
CA ILE A 69 17.68 -4.19 5.66
C ILE A 69 18.10 -4.97 4.39
N ALA A 70 17.45 -4.72 3.25
CA ALA A 70 17.80 -5.37 1.97
C ALA A 70 19.24 -5.05 1.55
N LYS A 71 19.67 -3.79 1.66
CA LYS A 71 21.02 -3.34 1.34
C LYS A 71 22.08 -4.04 2.16
N ASN A 72 21.89 -4.12 3.48
CA ASN A 72 22.84 -4.74 4.39
C ASN A 72 22.89 -6.27 4.18
N TYR A 73 21.73 -6.90 3.99
CA TYR A 73 21.66 -8.35 3.79
C TYR A 73 22.30 -8.78 2.46
N CYS A 74 22.05 -8.05 1.38
CA CYS A 74 22.57 -8.36 0.04
C CYS A 74 23.93 -7.72 -0.27
N LYS A 75 24.53 -6.97 0.66
CA LYS A 75 25.80 -6.24 0.48
C LYS A 75 25.81 -5.42 -0.83
N ILE A 76 24.81 -4.57 -1.00
CA ILE A 76 24.62 -3.81 -2.24
C ILE A 76 25.53 -2.58 -2.29
N TYR A 77 26.60 -2.64 -3.10
CA TYR A 77 27.56 -1.55 -3.28
C TYR A 77 27.28 -0.66 -4.49
N SER A 78 26.67 -1.19 -5.55
CA SER A 78 26.42 -0.45 -6.80
C SER A 78 25.18 0.45 -6.71
N GLY A 79 25.29 1.71 -7.14
CA GLY A 79 24.16 2.65 -7.17
C GLY A 79 22.98 2.18 -8.02
N LYS A 80 23.24 1.47 -9.13
CA LYS A 80 22.18 0.89 -9.98
C LYS A 80 21.36 -0.18 -9.24
N GLN A 81 22.04 -1.04 -8.47
CA GLN A 81 21.37 -2.06 -7.66
C GLN A 81 20.62 -1.46 -6.47
N GLN A 82 21.11 -0.34 -5.93
CA GLN A 82 20.41 0.41 -4.88
C GLN A 82 19.09 1.00 -5.39
N LEU A 83 19.07 1.60 -6.58
CA LEU A 83 17.83 2.08 -7.19
C LEU A 83 16.87 0.92 -7.52
N PHE A 84 17.41 -0.16 -8.08
CA PHE A 84 16.61 -1.32 -8.45
C PHE A 84 15.94 -2.00 -7.23
N SER A 85 16.67 -2.14 -6.12
CA SER A 85 16.11 -2.68 -4.87
C SER A 85 14.96 -1.83 -4.34
N LEU A 86 15.14 -0.50 -4.34
CA LEU A 86 14.13 0.44 -3.88
C LEU A 86 12.89 0.40 -4.78
N LEU A 87 13.07 0.31 -6.10
CA LEU A 87 11.97 0.13 -7.06
C LEU A 87 11.19 -1.17 -6.81
N ILE A 88 11.86 -2.30 -6.59
CA ILE A 88 11.18 -3.58 -6.30
C ILE A 88 10.30 -3.45 -5.07
N ILE A 89 10.82 -2.86 -3.99
CA ILE A 89 10.07 -2.68 -2.73
C ILE A 89 8.82 -1.84 -2.98
N ILE A 90 8.97 -0.67 -3.62
CA ILE A 90 7.85 0.25 -3.87
C ILE A 90 6.81 -0.37 -4.82
N ILE A 91 7.25 -0.93 -5.96
CA ILE A 91 6.35 -1.52 -6.95
C ILE A 91 5.56 -2.66 -6.34
N SER A 92 6.18 -3.50 -5.51
CA SER A 92 5.50 -4.60 -4.81
C SER A 92 4.41 -4.07 -3.85
N GLY A 93 4.68 -2.99 -3.13
CA GLY A 93 3.69 -2.31 -2.30
C GLY A 93 2.45 -1.86 -3.09
N PHE A 94 2.68 -1.13 -4.18
CA PHE A 94 1.59 -0.64 -5.05
C PHE A 94 0.86 -1.77 -5.77
N LEU A 95 1.55 -2.87 -6.11
CA LEU A 95 0.94 -4.01 -6.78
C LEU A 95 -0.06 -4.73 -5.85
N PHE A 96 0.30 -4.95 -4.58
CA PHE A 96 -0.62 -5.56 -3.60
C PHE A 96 -1.81 -4.65 -3.31
N LEU A 97 -1.57 -3.35 -3.18
CA LEU A 97 -2.63 -2.36 -3.06
C LEU A 97 -3.58 -2.41 -4.27
N GLY A 98 -3.04 -2.40 -5.49
CA GLY A 98 -3.82 -2.46 -6.73
C GLY A 98 -4.64 -3.74 -6.86
N LEU A 99 -4.06 -4.89 -6.50
CA LEU A 99 -4.79 -6.17 -6.47
C LEU A 99 -5.98 -6.12 -5.50
N ARG A 100 -5.81 -5.52 -4.32
CA ARG A 100 -6.90 -5.36 -3.35
C ARG A 100 -8.01 -4.46 -3.90
N VAL A 101 -7.66 -3.37 -4.56
CA VAL A 101 -8.61 -2.45 -5.20
C VAL A 101 -9.43 -3.17 -6.27
N ILE A 102 -8.77 -3.92 -7.15
CA ILE A 102 -9.43 -4.72 -8.19
C ILE A 102 -10.37 -5.76 -7.56
N TYR A 103 -9.91 -6.46 -6.53
CA TYR A 103 -10.74 -7.42 -5.81
C TYR A 103 -12.00 -6.77 -5.21
N LEU A 104 -11.87 -5.61 -4.57
CA LEU A 104 -12.99 -4.88 -4.00
C LEU A 104 -13.96 -4.39 -5.08
N LYS A 105 -13.46 -3.88 -6.20
CA LYS A 105 -14.28 -3.52 -7.38
C LYS A 105 -15.15 -4.67 -7.85
N PHE A 106 -14.56 -5.86 -8.03
CA PHE A 106 -15.30 -7.05 -8.44
C PHE A 106 -16.36 -7.45 -7.41
N LYS A 107 -16.04 -7.36 -6.12
CA LYS A 107 -16.98 -7.69 -5.04
C LYS A 107 -18.17 -6.72 -5.01
N VAL A 108 -17.91 -5.41 -5.15
CA VAL A 108 -18.98 -4.38 -5.24
C VAL A 108 -19.87 -4.63 -6.45
N ALA A 109 -19.28 -4.92 -7.61
CA ALA A 109 -20.05 -5.23 -8.82
C ALA A 109 -20.94 -6.47 -8.65
N GLN A 110 -20.46 -7.53 -8.00
CA GLN A 110 -21.26 -8.73 -7.70
C GLN A 110 -22.41 -8.44 -6.74
N ILE A 111 -22.18 -7.65 -5.69
CA ILE A 111 -23.22 -7.26 -4.74
C ILE A 111 -24.31 -6.47 -5.45
N ASN A 112 -23.94 -5.51 -6.31
CA ASN A 112 -24.88 -4.72 -7.10
C ASN A 112 -25.70 -5.59 -8.06
N ASP A 113 -25.10 -6.60 -8.71
CA ASP A 113 -25.82 -7.52 -9.60
C ASP A 113 -26.80 -8.42 -8.82
N ILE A 114 -26.40 -8.91 -7.63
CA ILE A 114 -27.28 -9.71 -6.75
C ILE A 114 -28.48 -8.87 -6.28
N LEU A 115 -28.24 -7.64 -5.82
CA LEU A 115 -29.29 -6.72 -5.36
C LEU A 115 -30.25 -6.36 -6.49
N ARG A 116 -29.73 -6.08 -7.68
CA ARG A 116 -30.54 -5.80 -8.87
C ARG A 116 -31.43 -6.99 -9.26
N ARG A 117 -30.95 -8.23 -9.09
CA ARG A 117 -31.72 -9.44 -9.39
C ARG A 117 -32.75 -9.80 -8.31
N ALA A 118 -32.54 -9.35 -7.08
CA ALA A 118 -33.42 -9.65 -5.96
C ALA A 118 -34.60 -8.66 -5.81
N GLU A 119 -34.81 -7.73 -6.76
CA GLU A 119 -35.88 -6.71 -6.76
C GLU A 119 -35.97 -5.84 -5.49
N PHE A 120 -34.94 -5.84 -4.64
CA PHE A 120 -34.81 -4.88 -3.55
C PHE A 120 -34.54 -3.50 -4.17
N THR A 121 -35.63 -2.79 -4.43
CA THR A 121 -35.72 -1.46 -5.04
C THR A 121 -35.62 -0.34 -4.00
N SER A 122 -34.94 -0.61 -2.88
CA SER A 122 -34.55 0.43 -1.95
C SER A 122 -33.04 0.43 -1.84
N GLU A 123 -32.42 1.39 -2.52
CA GLU A 123 -30.98 1.70 -2.41
C GLU A 123 -30.55 1.99 -0.95
N ALA A 124 -31.51 2.14 -0.03
CA ALA A 124 -31.33 2.37 1.39
C ALA A 124 -30.96 1.12 2.24
N ASP A 125 -31.18 -0.12 1.74
CA ASP A 125 -30.89 -1.36 2.48
C ASP A 125 -29.53 -1.99 2.12
N ILE A 126 -28.74 -1.33 1.28
CA ILE A 126 -27.42 -1.81 0.87
C ILE A 126 -26.43 -1.45 1.99
N PRO A 127 -25.84 -2.45 2.71
CA PRO A 127 -24.88 -2.15 3.75
C PRO A 127 -23.67 -1.42 3.13
N GLY A 128 -23.49 -0.16 3.52
CA GLY A 128 -22.33 0.64 3.11
C GLY A 128 -21.04 -0.08 3.52
N ILE A 129 -20.14 -0.29 2.56
CA ILE A 129 -18.81 -0.82 2.86
C ILE A 129 -18.05 0.29 3.57
N SER A 130 -17.81 0.10 4.87
CA SER A 130 -17.05 1.07 5.64
C SER A 130 -15.58 1.04 5.21
N PHE A 131 -14.89 2.17 5.30
CA PHE A 131 -13.49 2.31 4.89
C PHE A 131 -12.56 1.30 5.60
N GLN A 132 -12.88 0.94 6.84
CA GLN A 132 -12.17 -0.05 7.63
C GLN A 132 -12.22 -1.47 7.02
N ASP A 133 -13.26 -1.78 6.25
CA ASP A 133 -13.42 -3.10 5.60
C ASP A 133 -12.55 -3.25 4.34
N MET A 134 -11.99 -2.16 3.84
CA MET A 134 -11.15 -2.17 2.64
C MET A 134 -9.72 -2.64 2.93
N TYR A 135 -9.20 -2.35 4.14
CA TYR A 135 -7.86 -2.73 4.63
C TYR A 135 -6.70 -2.33 3.70
N LEU A 136 -6.84 -1.28 2.89
CA LEU A 136 -5.88 -0.92 1.83
C LEU A 136 -4.46 -0.69 2.36
N GLU A 137 -4.34 -0.04 3.50
CA GLU A 137 -3.10 0.24 4.21
C GLU A 137 -2.34 -1.04 4.62
N TYR A 138 -3.05 -2.10 4.99
CA TYR A 138 -2.43 -3.38 5.35
C TYR A 138 -1.88 -4.09 4.11
N TYR A 139 -2.61 -4.02 2.99
CA TYR A 139 -2.13 -4.59 1.72
C TYR A 139 -0.91 -3.84 1.19
N LEU A 140 -0.89 -2.51 1.35
CA LEU A 140 0.30 -1.70 1.04
C LEU A 140 1.50 -2.15 1.89
N LEU A 141 1.34 -2.22 3.21
CA LEU A 141 2.40 -2.65 4.13
C LEU A 141 2.89 -4.06 3.81
N ALA A 142 1.98 -5.01 3.62
CA ALA A 142 2.31 -6.39 3.28
C ALA A 142 3.08 -6.45 1.96
N GLY A 143 2.66 -5.69 0.94
CA GLY A 143 3.35 -5.61 -0.35
C GLY A 143 4.78 -5.07 -0.23
N LEU A 144 5.02 -4.08 0.63
CA LEU A 144 6.38 -3.56 0.89
C LEU A 144 7.27 -4.60 1.57
N VAL A 145 6.75 -5.35 2.55
CA VAL A 145 7.48 -6.43 3.22
C VAL A 145 7.79 -7.56 2.23
N VAL A 146 6.82 -8.00 1.44
CA VAL A 146 7.01 -9.01 0.39
C VAL A 146 8.03 -8.54 -0.64
N GLY A 147 7.97 -7.28 -1.06
CA GLY A 147 8.93 -6.67 -1.99
C GLY A 147 10.35 -6.68 -1.44
N THR A 148 10.50 -6.46 -0.13
CA THR A 148 11.79 -6.54 0.56
C THR A 148 12.36 -7.95 0.51
N ILE A 149 11.54 -8.97 0.79
CA ILE A 149 11.94 -10.38 0.73
C ILE A 149 12.30 -10.77 -0.71
N LEU A 150 11.48 -10.39 -1.69
CA LEU A 150 11.75 -10.63 -3.11
C LEU A 150 13.07 -10.00 -3.54
N CYS A 151 13.29 -8.74 -3.16
CA CYS A 151 14.54 -8.04 -3.41
C CYS A 151 15.74 -8.80 -2.86
N MET A 152 15.64 -9.31 -1.63
CA MET A 152 16.70 -10.11 -1.02
C MET A 152 16.99 -11.40 -1.79
N ILE A 153 15.95 -12.10 -2.25
CA ILE A 153 16.10 -13.35 -3.01
C ILE A 153 16.78 -13.08 -4.35
N ILE A 154 16.31 -12.08 -5.10
CA ILE A 154 16.81 -11.74 -6.43
C ILE A 154 18.28 -11.31 -6.37
N LEU A 155 18.62 -10.40 -5.47
CA LEU A 155 19.98 -9.84 -5.39
C LEU A 155 20.98 -10.80 -4.74
N LYS A 156 20.55 -11.63 -3.78
CA LYS A 156 21.43 -12.68 -3.22
C LYS A 156 21.81 -13.71 -4.29
N LYS A 157 20.86 -14.09 -5.15
CA LYS A 157 21.15 -15.00 -6.28
C LYS A 157 22.17 -14.40 -7.24
N SER A 158 22.03 -13.12 -7.58
CA SER A 158 22.98 -12.39 -8.45
C SER A 158 24.39 -12.29 -7.84
N SER A 159 24.50 -12.02 -6.54
CA SER A 159 25.80 -11.98 -5.85
C SER A 159 26.49 -13.35 -5.81
N ASN A 160 25.74 -14.44 -5.68
CA ASN A 160 26.31 -15.79 -5.62
C ASN A 160 26.69 -16.34 -7.00
N SER A 161 26.02 -15.91 -8.07
CA SER A 161 26.41 -16.24 -9.44
C SER A 161 27.67 -15.50 -9.91
N GLY A 162 27.95 -14.32 -9.35
CA GLY A 162 29.16 -13.54 -9.68
C GLY A 162 30.47 -14.09 -9.09
N ILE A 163 30.41 -15.06 -8.17
CA ILE A 163 31.59 -15.75 -7.60
C ILE A 163 31.99 -16.97 -8.47
N LYS A 164 31.16 -17.35 -9.45
CA LYS A 164 31.41 -18.52 -10.32
C LYS A 164 32.00 -18.19 -11.70
N ASN A 165 32.38 -16.94 -11.97
CA ASN A 165 33.05 -16.55 -13.21
C ASN A 165 34.43 -15.98 -12.93
#